data_AF-A0A944Y7X6-F1
#
_entry.id   AF-A0A944Y7X6-F1
#
_cell.length_a   1.000
_cell.length_b   1.000
_cell.length_c   1.000
_cell.angle_alpha   90.00
_cell.angle_beta   90.00
_cell.angle_gamma   90.00
#
_symmetry.space_group_name_H-M   'P 1'
#
loop_
_entity.id
_entity.type
_entity.pdbx_description
1 polymer ?
#
loop_
_entity_poly.entity_id
_entity_poly.type
_entity_poly.pdbx_seq_one_letter_code
_entity_poly.pdbx_strand_id
1 'polypeptide(L)'
;MYKVSLFLILIFSSGVIAQVGYQNGAKMEKPVVTISPRLGDRYFIASTLKELFGPAGEKIIFKQVYSQATPFGGPCDIYNQQRPLSGAVADPHSTCFGGNSDSALPLNPKVNLLQGAYINKACNLLINDQKSFHHLLDKTFAGKTPQVNAESVALLFKRFNPAQAANEKVLRVLQNLAASYSSLDSKWKGLANLLCLDPGWRIL
;
A
#
# COMPACT_ATOMS: atom_id res chain seq x y z
N MET A 1 -51.90 -35.73 25.64
CA MET A 1 -53.08 -34.93 25.21
C MET A 1 -52.67 -34.13 23.98
N TYR A 2 -53.30 -34.42 22.85
CA TYR A 2 -52.99 -33.86 21.54
C TYR A 2 -53.58 -32.44 21.39
N LYS A 3 -52.81 -31.50 20.84
CA LYS A 3 -53.34 -30.27 20.24
C LYS A 3 -52.87 -30.20 18.78
N VAL A 4 -53.83 -30.47 17.90
CA VAL A 4 -53.76 -30.27 16.46
C VAL A 4 -54.08 -28.80 16.20
N SER A 5 -53.17 -28.07 15.56
CA SER A 5 -53.46 -26.75 15.00
C SER A 5 -53.32 -26.79 13.49
N LEU A 6 -54.49 -26.77 12.87
CA LEU A 6 -54.79 -26.55 11.47
C LEU A 6 -54.23 -25.18 11.05
N PHE A 7 -53.47 -25.09 9.95
CA PHE A 7 -53.23 -23.81 9.28
C PHE A 7 -53.53 -23.92 7.78
N LEU A 8 -54.40 -22.99 7.38
CA LEU A 8 -55.00 -22.77 6.07
C LEU A 8 -53.95 -22.57 4.97
N ILE A 9 -54.18 -23.24 3.84
CA ILE A 9 -53.56 -22.93 2.55
C ILE A 9 -54.41 -21.84 1.89
N LEU A 10 -53.85 -20.64 1.71
CA LEU A 10 -54.42 -19.57 0.89
C LEU A 10 -53.70 -19.57 -0.47
N ILE A 11 -54.45 -19.92 -1.51
CA ILE A 11 -54.05 -19.84 -2.92
C ILE A 11 -54.32 -18.40 -3.37
N PHE A 12 -53.26 -17.62 -3.64
CA PHE A 12 -53.37 -16.34 -4.34
C PHE A 12 -53.05 -16.54 -5.82
N SER A 13 -54.10 -16.52 -6.64
CA SER A 13 -54.04 -16.36 -8.08
C SER A 13 -53.54 -14.95 -8.43
N SER A 14 -52.27 -14.83 -8.82
CA SER A 14 -51.72 -13.58 -9.34
C SER A 14 -52.05 -13.45 -10.82
N GLY A 15 -52.97 -12.54 -11.13
CA GLY A 15 -53.28 -12.12 -12.50
C GLY A 15 -52.08 -11.46 -13.16
N VAL A 16 -51.87 -11.79 -14.43
CA VAL A 16 -50.91 -11.15 -15.32
C VAL A 16 -51.42 -9.75 -15.64
N ILE A 17 -50.75 -8.71 -15.13
CA ILE A 17 -50.90 -7.34 -15.60
C ILE A 17 -49.68 -7.05 -16.47
N ALA A 18 -49.88 -7.06 -17.79
CA ALA A 18 -48.91 -6.57 -18.75
C ALA A 18 -48.80 -5.05 -18.61
N GLN A 19 -47.80 -4.57 -17.88
CA GLN A 19 -47.40 -3.17 -17.94
C GLN A 19 -46.45 -2.98 -19.12
N VAL A 20 -46.98 -2.37 -20.19
CA VAL A 20 -46.18 -1.80 -21.28
C VAL A 20 -45.49 -0.55 -20.74
N GLY A 21 -44.27 -0.74 -20.23
CA GLY A 21 -43.39 0.33 -19.78
C GLY A 21 -42.69 1.00 -20.97
N TYR A 22 -42.99 2.28 -21.16
CA TYR A 22 -42.31 3.22 -22.04
C TYR A 22 -40.78 3.16 -21.82
N GLN A 23 -40.01 2.88 -22.87
CA GLN A 23 -38.55 2.92 -22.85
C GLN A 23 -38.06 4.37 -22.74
N ASN A 24 -37.97 4.87 -21.52
CA ASN A 24 -37.17 6.06 -21.24
C ASN A 24 -35.70 5.69 -21.41
N GLY A 25 -35.01 6.38 -22.32
CA GLY A 25 -33.60 6.17 -22.64
C GLY A 25 -32.74 6.14 -21.38
N ALA A 26 -32.43 4.92 -20.93
CA ALA A 26 -31.47 4.69 -19.88
C ALA A 26 -30.11 5.12 -20.44
N LYS A 27 -29.62 6.28 -20.01
CA LYS A 27 -28.19 6.58 -20.09
C LYS A 27 -27.48 5.41 -19.41
N MET A 28 -26.73 4.63 -20.18
CA MET A 28 -25.79 3.66 -19.61
C MET A 28 -24.81 4.47 -18.76
N GLU A 29 -25.08 4.53 -17.46
CA GLU A 29 -24.11 5.00 -16.49
C GLU A 29 -22.92 4.05 -16.62
N LYS A 30 -21.80 4.56 -17.12
CA LYS A 30 -20.57 3.77 -17.23
C LYS A 30 -20.32 3.15 -15.86
N PRO A 31 -20.12 1.83 -15.76
CA PRO A 31 -19.85 1.20 -14.48
C PRO A 31 -18.67 1.93 -13.85
N VAL A 32 -18.90 2.54 -12.68
CA VAL A 32 -17.85 3.18 -11.90
C VAL A 32 -16.97 2.07 -11.39
N VAL A 33 -15.87 1.79 -12.10
CA VAL A 33 -14.86 0.84 -11.67
C VAL A 33 -14.25 1.36 -10.39
N THR A 34 -14.67 0.79 -9.26
CA THR A 34 -14.10 1.10 -7.95
C THR A 34 -12.80 0.31 -7.83
N ILE A 35 -11.67 0.96 -8.09
CA ILE A 35 -10.34 0.35 -7.91
C ILE A 35 -10.10 0.27 -6.40
N SER A 36 -10.04 -0.94 -5.86
CA SER A 36 -9.68 -1.16 -4.46
C SER A 36 -8.21 -0.78 -4.24
N PRO A 37 -7.84 -0.06 -3.16
CA PRO A 37 -6.46 0.30 -2.87
C PRO A 37 -5.59 -0.96 -2.81
N ARG A 38 -4.48 -0.97 -3.56
CA ARG A 38 -3.56 -2.11 -3.59
C ARG A 38 -2.30 -1.79 -2.81
N LEU A 39 -1.77 -2.74 -2.07
CA LEU A 39 -0.42 -2.57 -1.53
C LEU A 39 0.60 -2.73 -2.65
N GLY A 40 1.61 -1.87 -2.62
CA GLY A 40 2.78 -2.01 -3.46
C GLY A 40 3.48 -3.33 -3.19
N ASP A 41 3.96 -3.95 -4.27
CA ASP A 41 4.77 -5.16 -4.20
C ASP A 41 6.21 -4.89 -3.71
N ARG A 42 7.03 -5.93 -3.63
CA ARG A 42 8.43 -5.82 -3.20
C ARG A 42 9.28 -4.94 -4.11
N TYR A 43 8.94 -4.84 -5.40
CA TYR A 43 9.70 -4.05 -6.38
C TYR A 43 9.39 -2.57 -6.23
N PHE A 44 8.11 -2.24 -6.07
CA PHE A 44 7.67 -0.89 -5.74
C PHE A 44 8.29 -0.42 -4.43
N ILE A 45 8.17 -1.21 -3.36
CA ILE A 45 8.73 -0.84 -2.06
C ILE A 45 10.26 -0.71 -2.14
N ALA A 46 10.95 -1.64 -2.81
CA ALA A 46 12.39 -1.57 -2.96
C ALA A 46 12.84 -0.35 -3.79
N SER A 47 12.13 -0.02 -4.86
CA SER A 47 12.46 1.14 -5.71
C SER A 47 12.23 2.45 -4.96
N THR A 48 11.12 2.58 -4.22
CA THR A 48 10.85 3.74 -3.36
C THR A 48 11.94 3.90 -2.30
N LEU A 49 12.29 2.83 -1.57
CA LEU A 49 13.35 2.91 -0.57
C LEU A 49 14.72 3.23 -1.19
N LYS A 50 15.03 2.69 -2.37
CA LYS A 50 16.27 3.00 -3.09
C LYS A 50 16.31 4.45 -3.56
N GLU A 51 15.16 4.99 -3.97
CA GLU A 51 15.03 6.40 -4.33
C GLU A 51 15.25 7.32 -3.11
N LEU A 52 14.76 6.93 -1.94
CA LEU A 52 14.86 7.69 -0.70
C LEU A 52 16.26 7.65 -0.07
N PHE A 53 16.84 6.45 0.05
CA PHE A 53 18.05 6.20 0.83
C PHE A 53 19.31 5.96 -0.04
N GLY A 54 19.15 5.98 -1.35
CA GLY A 54 20.25 5.90 -2.29
C GLY A 54 20.96 4.53 -2.36
N PRO A 55 22.07 4.46 -3.10
CA PRO A 55 22.75 3.20 -3.40
C PRO A 55 23.42 2.55 -2.19
N ALA A 56 23.80 3.31 -1.16
CA ALA A 56 24.40 2.75 0.06
C ALA A 56 23.47 1.76 0.77
N GLY A 57 22.15 1.97 0.66
CA GLY A 57 21.12 1.14 1.29
C GLY A 57 20.77 -0.12 0.51
N GLU A 58 21.31 -0.32 -0.69
CA GLU A 58 20.87 -1.35 -1.63
C GLU A 58 20.96 -2.77 -1.04
N LYS A 59 22.03 -3.08 -0.31
CA LYS A 59 22.18 -4.38 0.37
C LYS A 59 21.11 -4.62 1.44
N ILE A 60 20.73 -3.57 2.18
CA ILE A 60 19.69 -3.63 3.21
C ILE A 60 18.33 -3.84 2.54
N ILE A 61 18.02 -3.02 1.53
CA ILE A 61 16.77 -3.10 0.76
C ILE A 61 16.61 -4.47 0.11
N PHE A 62 17.68 -4.99 -0.50
CA PHE A 62 17.65 -6.31 -1.12
C PHE A 62 17.28 -7.39 -0.11
N LYS A 63 17.99 -7.44 1.02
CA LYS A 63 17.84 -8.48 2.04
C LYS A 63 16.50 -8.41 2.78
N GLN A 64 16.00 -7.21 3.07
CA GLN A 64 14.81 -7.01 3.89
C GLN A 64 13.52 -6.91 3.08
N VAL A 65 13.57 -6.50 1.81
CA VAL A 65 12.38 -6.26 0.99
C VAL A 65 12.42 -7.11 -0.27
N TYR A 66 13.40 -6.87 -1.15
CA TYR A 66 13.39 -7.47 -2.49
C TYR A 66 13.43 -9.00 -2.47
N SER A 67 14.24 -9.61 -1.60
CA SER A 67 14.36 -11.06 -1.52
C SER A 67 13.17 -11.73 -0.80
N GLN A 68 12.26 -10.95 -0.22
CA GLN A 68 11.17 -11.47 0.62
C GLN A 68 9.89 -11.62 -0.21
N ALA A 69 9.83 -12.67 -1.03
CA ALA A 69 8.69 -12.94 -1.91
C ALA A 69 7.35 -13.10 -1.17
N THR A 70 7.32 -13.92 -0.13
CA THR A 70 6.07 -14.28 0.56
C THR A 70 5.33 -13.11 1.21
N PRO A 71 5.98 -12.20 1.97
CA PRO A 71 5.27 -11.10 2.63
C PRO A 71 4.94 -9.92 1.72
N PHE A 72 5.55 -9.81 0.53
CA PHE A 72 5.45 -8.65 -0.35
C PHE A 72 4.98 -8.95 -1.78
N GLY A 73 4.97 -10.21 -2.20
CA GLY A 73 4.68 -10.63 -3.56
C GLY A 73 3.30 -11.26 -3.69
N GLY A 74 2.69 -11.05 -4.85
CA GLY A 74 1.56 -11.84 -5.32
C GLY A 74 1.91 -12.59 -6.61
N PRO A 75 1.22 -13.70 -6.91
CA PRO A 75 1.45 -14.51 -8.10
C PRO A 75 1.17 -13.77 -9.41
N CYS A 76 0.43 -12.65 -9.36
CA CYS A 76 0.12 -11.80 -10.53
C CYS A 76 0.98 -10.55 -10.64
N ASP A 77 1.98 -10.40 -9.76
CA ASP A 77 3.02 -9.40 -9.95
C ASP A 77 3.74 -9.71 -11.28
N ILE A 78 3.92 -8.69 -12.14
CA ILE A 78 4.53 -8.82 -13.47
C ILE A 78 5.90 -9.50 -13.44
N TYR A 79 6.58 -9.44 -12.30
CA TYR A 79 7.89 -10.03 -12.09
C TYR A 79 7.85 -11.44 -11.45
N ASN A 80 6.69 -11.88 -10.95
CA ASN A 80 6.47 -13.19 -10.32
C ASN A 80 5.40 -14.03 -11.05
N GLN A 81 4.99 -13.63 -12.26
CA GLN A 81 3.94 -14.32 -13.01
C GLN A 81 4.29 -15.80 -13.24
N GLN A 82 3.41 -16.69 -12.79
CA GLN A 82 3.41 -18.07 -13.23
C GLN A 82 2.63 -18.17 -14.53
N ARG A 83 3.32 -18.02 -15.65
CA ARG A 83 2.67 -18.04 -16.97
C ARG A 83 1.96 -19.39 -17.18
N PRO A 84 0.63 -19.43 -17.27
CA PRO A 84 -0.08 -20.68 -17.56
C PRO A 84 0.20 -21.19 -18.97
N LEU A 85 0.69 -20.31 -19.87
CA LEU A 85 1.10 -20.63 -21.24
C LEU A 85 2.44 -19.97 -21.57
N SER A 86 3.37 -20.73 -22.16
CA SER A 86 4.68 -20.22 -22.58
C SER A 86 4.52 -19.12 -23.63
N GLY A 87 4.85 -17.88 -23.30
CA GLY A 87 4.99 -16.78 -24.27
C GLY A 87 3.94 -15.67 -24.19
N ALA A 88 2.93 -15.77 -23.33
CA ALA A 88 1.96 -14.68 -23.11
C ALA A 88 2.03 -14.12 -21.68
N VAL A 89 1.93 -12.80 -21.55
CA VAL A 89 1.68 -12.12 -20.27
C VAL A 89 0.18 -12.26 -20.00
N ALA A 90 -0.19 -12.85 -18.86
CA ALA A 90 -1.60 -12.93 -18.48
C ALA A 90 -2.16 -11.52 -18.27
N ASP A 91 -3.40 -11.27 -18.70
CA ASP A 91 -4.13 -10.04 -18.37
C ASP A 91 -4.04 -9.84 -16.84
N PRO A 92 -3.58 -8.68 -16.33
CA PRO A 92 -3.49 -8.40 -14.89
C PRO A 92 -4.83 -8.51 -14.14
N HIS A 93 -5.96 -8.59 -14.87
CA HIS A 93 -7.30 -8.86 -14.35
C HIS A 93 -7.76 -10.31 -14.48
N SER A 94 -6.99 -11.17 -15.16
CA SER A 94 -7.22 -12.62 -15.26
C SER A 94 -6.40 -13.41 -14.25
N THR A 95 -6.71 -14.70 -14.08
CA THR A 95 -5.90 -15.59 -13.24
C THR A 95 -4.54 -15.79 -13.89
N CYS A 96 -3.51 -15.13 -13.35
CA CYS A 96 -2.12 -15.25 -13.78
C CYS A 96 -1.46 -16.60 -13.39
N PHE A 97 -2.27 -17.62 -13.12
CA PHE A 97 -1.92 -19.00 -12.80
C PHE A 97 -3.13 -19.88 -13.16
N GLY A 98 -2.90 -21.17 -13.42
CA GLY A 98 -3.95 -22.12 -13.83
C GLY A 98 -4.89 -22.53 -12.68
N GLY A 99 -4.43 -22.43 -11.42
CA GLY A 99 -5.22 -22.62 -10.21
C GLY A 99 -4.46 -22.27 -8.92
N ASN A 100 -5.15 -22.22 -7.78
CA ASN A 100 -4.55 -21.91 -6.46
C ASN A 100 -3.45 -22.90 -6.03
N SER A 101 -3.35 -24.06 -6.70
CA SER A 101 -2.27 -25.04 -6.52
C SER A 101 -0.93 -24.58 -7.05
N ASP A 102 -0.93 -23.67 -8.03
CA ASP A 102 0.27 -23.37 -8.80
C ASP A 102 1.17 -22.41 -8.02
N SER A 103 0.58 -21.52 -7.22
CA SER A 103 1.32 -20.58 -6.37
C SER A 103 0.82 -20.56 -4.94
N ALA A 104 1.75 -20.71 -3.99
CA ALA A 104 1.50 -20.49 -2.57
C ALA A 104 1.43 -18.99 -2.19
N LEU A 105 1.60 -18.08 -3.16
CA LEU A 105 1.59 -16.63 -2.91
C LEU A 105 0.17 -16.06 -3.02
N PRO A 106 -0.20 -15.08 -2.19
CA PRO A 106 -1.53 -14.46 -2.24
C PRO A 106 -1.68 -13.54 -3.46
N LEU A 107 -2.76 -13.68 -4.23
CA LEU A 107 -3.12 -12.86 -5.41
C LEU A 107 -2.84 -11.35 -5.24
N ASN A 108 -3.30 -10.79 -4.13
CA ASN A 108 -3.01 -9.42 -3.72
C ASN A 108 -2.29 -9.48 -2.37
N PRO A 109 -1.10 -8.87 -2.22
CA PRO A 109 -0.46 -8.77 -0.92
C PRO A 109 -1.40 -8.01 0.04
N LYS A 110 -1.60 -8.57 1.23
CA LYS A 110 -2.34 -7.94 2.32
C LYS A 110 -1.37 -7.49 3.40
N VAL A 111 -1.72 -6.42 4.11
CA VAL A 111 -0.95 -5.97 5.27
C VAL A 111 -0.89 -7.13 6.25
N ASN A 112 0.32 -7.58 6.55
CA ASN A 112 0.55 -8.64 7.51
C ASN A 112 1.71 -8.27 8.42
N LEU A 113 1.75 -8.91 9.60
CA LEU A 113 2.75 -8.63 10.62
C LEU A 113 4.18 -8.84 10.12
N LEU A 114 4.39 -9.85 9.27
CA LEU A 114 5.71 -10.18 8.72
C LEU A 114 6.20 -9.09 7.76
N GLN A 115 5.33 -8.61 6.87
CA GLN A 115 5.60 -7.47 5.99
C GLN A 115 5.96 -6.23 6.81
N GLY A 116 5.17 -5.94 7.86
CA GLY A 116 5.43 -4.83 8.79
C GLY A 116 6.78 -4.96 9.48
N ALA A 117 7.16 -6.16 9.93
CA ALA A 117 8.44 -6.43 10.57
C ALA A 117 9.63 -6.21 9.61
N TYR A 118 9.51 -6.65 8.35
CA TYR A 118 10.53 -6.42 7.33
C TYR A 118 10.70 -4.94 6.97
N ILE A 119 9.60 -4.21 6.79
CA ILE A 119 9.64 -2.74 6.59
C ILE A 119 10.29 -2.06 7.80
N ASN A 120 9.86 -2.42 9.00
CA ASN A 120 10.41 -1.84 10.22
C ASN A 120 11.92 -2.08 10.33
N LYS A 121 12.37 -3.29 10.04
CA LYS A 121 13.79 -3.63 10.03
C LYS A 121 14.55 -2.89 8.93
N ALA A 122 13.99 -2.77 7.72
CA ALA A 122 14.60 -2.02 6.62
C ALA A 122 14.75 -0.54 6.98
N CYS A 123 13.68 0.12 7.43
CA CYS A 123 13.69 1.53 7.84
C CYS A 123 14.72 1.80 8.92
N ASN A 124 14.74 1.00 10.00
CA ASN A 124 15.72 1.15 11.08
C ASN A 124 17.15 1.00 10.59
N LEU A 125 17.43 -0.01 9.76
CA LEU A 125 18.78 -0.23 9.25
C LEU A 125 19.22 0.90 8.30
N LEU A 126 18.34 1.38 7.43
CA LEU A 126 18.63 2.47 6.48
C LEU A 126 18.85 3.81 7.17
N ILE A 127 18.11 4.10 8.24
CA ILE A 127 18.21 5.35 9.01
C ILE A 127 19.44 5.35 9.92
N ASN A 128 19.85 4.17 10.42
CA ASN A 128 21.06 4.04 11.23
C ASN A 128 22.33 3.91 10.38
N ASP A 129 22.22 3.56 9.09
CA ASP A 129 23.33 3.67 8.16
C ASP A 129 23.58 5.14 7.78
N GLN A 130 24.76 5.65 8.14
CA GLN A 130 25.10 7.06 7.97
C GLN A 130 25.04 7.51 6.51
N LYS A 131 25.47 6.67 5.55
CA LYS A 131 25.51 7.04 4.13
C LYS A 131 24.11 7.11 3.54
N SER A 132 23.26 6.13 3.86
CA SER A 132 21.87 6.10 3.45
C SER A 132 21.06 7.24 4.04
N PHE A 133 21.23 7.50 5.33
CA PHE A 133 20.52 8.58 5.99
C PHE A 133 20.97 9.96 5.49
N HIS A 134 22.27 10.15 5.27
CA HIS A 134 22.79 11.39 4.68
C HIS A 134 22.25 11.61 3.27
N HIS A 135 22.18 10.57 2.44
CA HIS A 135 21.57 10.65 1.11
C HIS A 135 20.11 11.14 1.16
N LEU A 136 19.31 10.62 2.11
CA LEU A 136 17.93 11.06 2.30
C LEU A 136 17.87 12.56 2.64
N LEU A 137 18.68 13.03 3.57
CA LEU A 137 18.69 14.44 3.97
C LEU A 137 19.18 15.33 2.82
N ASP A 138 20.29 14.99 2.17
CA ASP A 138 20.85 15.75 1.06
C ASP A 138 19.85 15.88 -0.08
N LYS A 139 19.19 14.79 -0.44
CA LYS A 139 18.17 14.78 -1.49
C LYS A 139 16.95 15.59 -1.08
N THR A 140 16.58 15.60 0.20
CA THR A 140 15.42 16.36 0.70
C THR A 140 15.70 17.86 0.80
N PHE A 141 16.90 18.25 1.20
CA PHE A 141 17.26 19.63 1.54
C PHE A 141 18.30 20.26 0.61
N ALA A 142 18.58 19.60 -0.53
CA ALA A 142 19.55 20.03 -1.53
C ALA A 142 20.94 20.33 -0.91
N GLY A 143 21.41 19.44 -0.03
CA GLY A 143 22.71 19.53 0.66
C GLY A 143 22.79 20.60 1.76
N LYS A 144 21.70 21.31 2.07
CA LYS A 144 21.66 22.26 3.18
C LYS A 144 21.44 21.53 4.50
N THR A 145 22.07 22.02 5.58
CA THR A 145 21.76 21.53 6.94
C THR A 145 20.38 22.03 7.36
N PRO A 146 19.39 21.15 7.53
CA PRO A 146 18.01 21.57 7.77
C PRO A 146 17.77 21.90 9.25
N GLN A 147 17.00 22.97 9.50
CA GLN A 147 16.45 23.27 10.82
C GLN A 147 15.10 22.57 10.99
N VAL A 148 14.75 22.19 12.22
CA VAL A 148 13.45 21.55 12.49
C VAL A 148 12.37 22.64 12.57
N ASN A 149 11.79 22.98 11.43
CA ASN A 149 10.68 23.92 11.28
C ASN A 149 9.58 23.33 10.38
N ALA A 150 8.43 24.01 10.28
CA ALA A 150 7.26 23.50 9.55
C ALA A 150 7.58 23.20 8.07
N GLU A 151 8.32 24.09 7.41
CA GLU A 151 8.72 23.93 6.01
C GLU A 151 9.60 22.69 5.81
N SER A 152 10.64 22.53 6.62
CA SER A 152 11.58 21.41 6.49
C SER A 152 10.92 20.07 6.81
N VAL A 153 10.01 20.05 7.80
CA VAL A 153 9.20 18.86 8.13
C VAL A 153 8.24 18.53 6.98
N ALA A 154 7.61 19.54 6.37
CA ALA A 154 6.73 19.34 5.22
C ALA A 154 7.49 18.81 3.99
N LEU A 155 8.72 19.29 3.75
CA LEU A 155 9.59 18.76 2.68
C LEU A 155 9.92 17.28 2.90
N LEU A 156 10.31 16.90 4.12
CA LEU A 156 10.56 15.50 4.45
C LEU A 156 9.30 14.66 4.30
N PHE A 157 8.14 15.13 4.76
CA PHE A 157 6.87 14.44 4.57
C PHE A 157 6.57 14.20 3.08
N LYS A 158 6.70 15.26 2.26
CA LYS A 158 6.45 15.21 0.81
C LYS A 158 7.38 14.22 0.10
N ARG A 159 8.60 14.06 0.60
CA ARG A 159 9.57 13.10 0.07
C ARG A 159 9.10 11.65 0.25
N PHE A 160 8.48 11.31 1.38
CA PHE A 160 7.86 9.99 1.58
C PHE A 160 6.49 9.87 0.90
N ASN A 161 5.70 10.95 0.87
CA ASN A 161 4.32 10.95 0.38
C ASN A 161 4.14 11.94 -0.78
N PRO A 162 4.67 11.66 -2.00
CA PRO A 162 4.68 12.62 -3.09
C PRO A 162 3.27 13.02 -3.57
N ALA A 163 2.29 12.12 -3.45
CA ALA A 163 0.91 12.37 -3.85
C ALA A 163 0.10 13.19 -2.82
N GLN A 164 0.59 13.33 -1.58
CA GLN A 164 -0.16 13.93 -0.48
C GLN A 164 0.57 15.15 0.11
N ALA A 165 -0.17 16.21 0.38
CA ALA A 165 0.34 17.30 1.21
C ALA A 165 0.07 16.99 2.69
N ALA A 166 1.04 17.27 3.56
CA ALA A 166 0.82 17.17 5.00
C ALA A 166 -0.20 18.23 5.43
N ASN A 167 -1.23 17.81 6.16
CA ASN A 167 -2.10 18.77 6.83
C ASN A 167 -1.43 19.29 8.12
N GLU A 168 -1.94 20.40 8.66
CA GLU A 168 -1.38 21.04 9.85
C GLU A 168 -1.32 20.12 11.08
N LYS A 169 -2.29 19.21 11.22
CA LYS A 169 -2.32 18.24 12.33
C LYS A 169 -1.15 17.28 12.24
N VAL A 170 -0.86 16.74 11.05
CA VAL A 170 0.29 15.86 10.80
C VAL A 170 1.59 16.60 11.05
N LEU A 171 1.75 17.82 10.52
CA LEU A 171 2.95 18.63 10.73
C LEU A 171 3.20 18.91 12.22
N ARG A 172 2.15 19.23 12.98
CA ARG A 172 2.24 19.47 14.43
C ARG A 172 2.68 18.21 15.18
N VAL A 173 2.13 17.04 14.84
CA VAL A 173 2.54 15.76 15.46
C VAL A 173 4.02 15.49 15.18
N LEU A 174 4.47 15.69 13.95
CA LEU A 174 5.88 15.51 13.57
C LEU A 174 6.80 16.49 14.34
N GLN A 175 6.43 17.76 14.42
CA GLN A 175 7.20 18.76 15.18
C GLN A 175 7.28 18.42 16.67
N ASN A 176 6.17 17.99 17.27
CA ASN A 176 6.13 17.55 18.67
C ASN A 176 7.01 16.32 18.91
N LEU A 177 6.99 15.36 17.97
CA LEU A 177 7.90 14.22 18.02
C LEU A 177 9.37 14.68 17.96
N ALA A 178 9.70 15.60 17.07
CA ALA A 178 11.08 16.11 17.00
C ALA A 178 11.47 16.86 18.29
N ALA A 179 10.54 17.53 18.96
CA ALA A 179 10.84 18.21 20.23
C ALA A 179 11.25 17.25 21.36
N SER A 180 10.93 15.96 21.28
CA SER A 180 11.31 14.97 22.31
C SER A 180 12.76 14.48 22.21
N TYR A 181 13.46 14.80 21.12
CA TYR A 181 14.87 14.42 20.93
C TYR A 181 15.80 15.59 21.23
N SER A 182 16.97 15.29 21.81
CA SER A 182 17.95 16.30 22.21
C SER A 182 18.81 16.81 21.05
N SER A 183 19.32 15.93 20.19
CA SER A 183 20.23 16.28 19.09
C SER A 183 19.51 16.46 17.75
N LEU A 184 20.05 17.31 16.88
CA LEU A 184 19.50 17.52 15.53
C LEU A 184 19.44 16.22 14.71
N ASP A 185 20.48 15.39 14.81
CA ASP A 185 20.53 14.07 14.14
C ASP A 185 19.39 13.16 14.62
N SER A 186 19.20 13.01 15.93
CA SER A 186 18.14 12.17 16.49
C SER A 186 16.74 12.67 16.13
N LYS A 187 16.55 13.99 16.02
CA LYS A 187 15.29 14.58 15.53
C LYS A 187 14.97 14.10 14.12
N TRP A 188 15.92 14.23 13.20
CA TRP A 188 15.70 13.84 11.81
C TRP A 188 15.56 12.34 11.64
N LYS A 189 16.32 11.53 12.39
CA LYS A 189 16.17 10.08 12.40
C LYS A 189 14.80 9.65 12.92
N GLY A 190 14.33 10.25 14.00
CA GLY A 190 13.00 9.99 14.56
C GLY A 190 11.88 10.32 13.57
N LEU A 191 11.96 11.48 12.91
CA LEU A 191 11.03 11.91 11.88
C LEU A 191 11.05 10.97 10.67
N ALA A 192 12.22 10.69 10.11
CA ALA A 192 12.39 9.78 8.98
C ALA A 192 11.89 8.38 9.29
N ASN A 193 12.09 7.89 10.53
CA ASN A 193 11.63 6.58 10.93
C ASN A 193 10.12 6.52 10.99
N LEU A 194 9.47 7.50 11.61
CA LEU A 194 8.01 7.56 11.65
C LEU A 194 7.41 7.60 10.23
N LEU A 195 7.97 8.42 9.34
CA LEU A 195 7.49 8.53 7.95
C LEU A 195 7.76 7.27 7.12
N CYS A 196 8.90 6.61 7.35
CA CYS A 196 9.21 5.34 6.67
C CYS A 196 8.26 4.21 7.09
N LEU A 197 7.85 4.19 8.36
CA LEU A 197 6.90 3.21 8.90
C LEU A 197 5.45 3.49 8.51
N ASP A 198 5.13 4.72 8.11
CA ASP A 198 3.78 5.09 7.67
C ASP A 198 3.33 4.20 6.49
N PRO A 199 2.11 3.65 6.50
CA PRO A 199 1.62 2.84 5.39
C PRO A 199 1.16 3.63 4.17
N GLY A 200 0.95 4.95 4.27
CA GLY A 200 0.35 5.76 3.21
C GLY A 200 1.10 5.68 1.88
N TRP A 201 2.42 5.76 1.91
CA TRP A 201 3.25 5.69 0.70
C TRP A 201 3.33 4.28 0.08
N ARG A 202 2.85 3.25 0.77
CA ARG A 202 2.86 1.85 0.31
C ARG A 202 1.58 1.46 -0.42
N ILE A 203 0.62 2.37 -0.57
CA ILE A 203 -0.68 2.12 -1.19
C ILE A 203 -0.68 2.72 -2.62
N LEU A 204 -1.14 1.92 -3.58
CA LEU A 204 -1.34 2.23 -5.00
C LEU A 204 -2.84 2.41 -5.31
#